data_AF-A0A3A5SGA3-F1
#
_entry.id   AF-A0A3A5SGA3-F1
#
_cell.length_a   1.000
_cell.length_b   1.000
_cell.length_c   1.000
_cell.angle_alpha   90.00
_cell.angle_beta   90.00
_cell.angle_gamma   90.00
#
_symmetry.space_group_name_H-M   'P 1'
#
loop_
_entity.id
_entity.type
_entity.pdbx_description
1 polymer ?
#
loop_
_entity_poly.entity_id
_entity_poly.type
_entity_poly.pdbx_seq_one_letter_code
_entity_poly.pdbx_strand_id
1 'polypeptide(L)'
;MGIYLIPLCVIVAILVIAFLFASLQQVKHKTRYIVLYVIAIIMLFAVIPINEYLTKFTQISSEEYLLILIFDIAVGYFCMYIAGLLKFNLLKQKNQALENALTEKQQKNVDALLKHQNEKQKKLLKGELEWLTEKIKVFTEEEQKAILACACAFAEHDLIIAPSIAIQQKETCSQQDLMYFVCSAFFNMGKKRNDIVSFLYKVFPIYFPAGESVLAKKMPGQERVKERRDKEKQST
;
A
#
# COMPACT_ATOMS: atom_id res chain seq x y z
N MET A 1 -58.88 36.26 14.79
CA MET A 1 -57.79 35.34 15.18
C MET A 1 -57.77 33.99 14.45
N GLY A 2 -58.86 33.51 13.81
CA GLY A 2 -58.91 32.13 13.28
C GLY A 2 -58.37 31.89 11.85
N ILE A 3 -58.24 32.92 11.00
CA ILE A 3 -58.02 32.72 9.55
C ILE A 3 -56.53 32.51 9.20
N TYR A 4 -55.62 33.10 9.97
CA TYR A 4 -54.16 33.00 9.82
C TYR A 4 -53.59 31.62 10.19
N LEU A 5 -54.37 30.81 10.94
CA LEU A 5 -54.01 29.44 11.32
C LEU A 5 -53.93 28.52 10.11
N ILE A 6 -54.72 28.76 9.06
CA ILE A 6 -54.78 27.88 7.88
C ILE A 6 -53.43 27.87 7.11
N PRO A 7 -52.87 29.02 6.66
CA PRO A 7 -51.58 29.02 5.97
C PRO A 7 -50.45 28.52 6.87
N LEU A 8 -50.44 28.89 8.15
CA LEU A 8 -49.43 28.42 9.11
C LEU A 8 -49.50 26.90 9.33
N CYS A 9 -50.69 26.33 9.45
CA CYS A 9 -50.89 24.88 9.57
C CYS A 9 -50.44 24.13 8.30
N VAL A 10 -50.64 24.70 7.11
CA VAL A 10 -50.17 24.10 5.85
C VAL A 10 -48.63 24.09 5.79
N ILE A 11 -47.98 25.19 6.15
CA ILE A 11 -46.51 25.30 6.21
C ILE A 11 -45.95 24.29 7.23
N VAL A 12 -46.55 24.20 8.42
CA VAL A 12 -46.18 23.24 9.46
C VAL A 12 -46.40 21.80 9.01
N ALA A 13 -47.49 21.50 8.30
CA ALA A 13 -47.74 20.15 7.77
C ALA A 13 -46.68 19.75 6.73
N ILE A 14 -46.28 20.66 5.84
CA ILE A 14 -45.23 20.41 4.85
C ILE A 14 -43.87 20.20 5.53
N LEU A 15 -43.56 20.97 6.58
CA LEU A 15 -42.39 20.78 7.42
C LEU A 15 -42.35 19.40 8.09
N VAL A 16 -43.46 18.97 8.68
CA VAL A 16 -43.57 17.65 9.31
C VAL A 16 -43.37 16.55 8.29
N ILE A 17 -43.97 16.66 7.10
CA ILE A 17 -43.77 15.70 6.00
C ILE A 17 -42.30 15.67 5.56
N ALA A 18 -41.64 16.83 5.42
CA ALA A 18 -40.22 16.92 5.08
C ALA A 18 -39.32 16.26 6.13
N PHE A 19 -39.61 16.48 7.42
CA PHE A 19 -38.85 15.91 8.54
C PHE A 19 -39.04 14.40 8.66
N LEU A 20 -40.28 13.91 8.50
CA LEU A 20 -40.58 12.48 8.44
C LEU A 20 -39.82 11.83 7.29
N PHE A 21 -39.78 12.46 6.11
CA PHE A 21 -39.07 11.92 4.95
C PHE A 21 -37.54 11.94 5.10
N ALA A 22 -36.98 12.96 5.76
CA ALA A 22 -35.57 13.00 6.14
C ALA A 22 -35.20 11.86 7.12
N SER A 23 -36.13 11.54 8.02
CA SER A 23 -35.95 10.55 9.10
C SER A 23 -36.19 9.10 8.66
N LEU A 24 -36.87 8.87 7.53
CA LEU A 24 -37.15 7.53 7.00
C LEU A 24 -35.86 6.79 6.59
N GLN A 25 -35.30 6.01 7.52
CA GLN A 25 -34.08 5.21 7.33
C GLN A 25 -34.15 4.14 6.23
N GLN A 26 -35.33 3.80 5.73
CA GLN A 26 -35.52 2.74 4.71
C GLN A 26 -35.34 3.24 3.26
N VAL A 27 -35.42 4.55 3.00
CA VAL A 27 -35.32 5.09 1.64
C VAL A 27 -33.86 5.23 1.22
N LYS A 28 -33.50 4.91 -0.04
CA LYS A 28 -32.14 5.14 -0.56
C LYS A 28 -31.69 6.58 -0.28
N HIS A 29 -30.50 6.76 0.31
CA HIS A 29 -29.97 8.09 0.66
C HIS A 29 -29.97 9.08 -0.50
N LYS A 30 -29.75 8.59 -1.74
CA LYS A 30 -29.83 9.39 -2.97
C LYS A 30 -31.21 10.02 -3.16
N THR A 31 -32.26 9.24 -2.92
CA THR A 31 -33.64 9.68 -3.06
C THR A 31 -34.02 10.69 -1.97
N ARG A 32 -33.51 10.55 -0.74
CA ARG A 32 -33.84 11.46 0.37
C ARG A 32 -33.41 12.90 0.13
N TYR A 33 -32.15 13.14 -0.20
CA TYR A 33 -31.71 14.52 -0.43
C TYR A 33 -32.36 15.12 -1.69
N ILE A 34 -32.61 14.32 -2.75
CA ILE A 34 -33.33 14.78 -3.96
C ILE A 34 -34.74 15.25 -3.58
N VAL A 35 -35.48 14.45 -2.81
CA VAL A 35 -36.83 14.81 -2.37
C VAL A 35 -36.80 16.05 -1.48
N LEU A 36 -35.81 16.20 -0.60
CA LEU A 36 -35.65 17.40 0.23
C LEU A 36 -35.35 18.65 -0.62
N TYR A 37 -34.52 18.56 -1.67
CA TYR A 37 -34.31 19.66 -2.61
C TYR A 37 -35.61 20.03 -3.34
N VAL A 38 -36.38 19.05 -3.78
CA VAL A 38 -37.67 19.30 -4.46
C VAL A 38 -38.67 19.97 -3.52
N ILE A 39 -38.79 19.51 -2.27
CA ILE A 39 -39.66 20.14 -1.26
C ILE A 39 -39.20 21.58 -0.97
N ALA A 40 -37.90 21.82 -0.82
CA ALA A 40 -37.37 23.16 -0.57
C ALA A 40 -37.70 24.13 -1.73
N ILE A 41 -37.60 23.66 -2.97
CA ILE A 41 -37.98 24.44 -4.16
C ILE A 41 -39.47 24.75 -4.15
N ILE A 42 -40.33 23.77 -3.88
CA ILE A 42 -41.79 23.96 -3.80
C ILE A 42 -42.15 24.98 -2.71
N MET A 43 -41.50 24.92 -1.54
CA MET A 43 -41.71 25.87 -0.44
C MET A 43 -41.33 27.30 -0.82
N LEU A 44 -40.22 27.49 -1.55
CA LEU A 44 -39.84 28.82 -2.04
C LEU A 44 -40.85 29.37 -3.06
N PHE A 45 -41.45 28.52 -3.89
CA PHE A 45 -42.49 28.93 -4.84
C PHE A 45 -43.86 29.15 -4.17
N ALA A 46 -44.16 28.48 -3.05
CA ALA A 46 -45.40 28.63 -2.30
C ALA A 46 -45.60 30.04 -1.72
N VAL A 47 -44.51 30.80 -1.55
CA VAL A 47 -44.53 32.21 -1.13
C VAL A 47 -45.39 33.08 -2.07
N ILE A 48 -45.39 32.80 -3.37
CA ILE A 48 -46.12 33.59 -4.38
C ILE A 48 -47.65 33.48 -4.21
N PRO A 49 -48.26 32.27 -4.22
CA PRO A 49 -49.70 32.13 -4.01
C PRO A 49 -50.14 32.47 -2.58
N ILE A 50 -49.28 32.27 -1.57
CA ILE A 50 -49.57 32.70 -0.19
C ILE A 50 -49.67 34.23 -0.13
N ASN A 51 -48.76 34.96 -0.79
CA ASN A 51 -48.81 36.41 -0.88
C ASN A 51 -50.10 36.91 -1.57
N GLU A 52 -50.49 36.30 -2.69
CA GLU A 52 -51.73 36.67 -3.40
C GLU A 52 -52.99 36.34 -2.58
N TYR A 53 -53.00 35.23 -1.85
CA TYR A 53 -54.12 34.84 -0.98
C TYR A 53 -54.28 35.81 0.21
N LEU A 54 -53.18 36.14 0.89
CA LEU A 54 -53.18 36.99 2.08
C LEU A 54 -53.57 38.45 1.74
N THR A 55 -53.19 38.93 0.55
CA THR A 55 -53.55 40.28 0.07
C THR A 55 -54.99 40.40 -0.43
N LYS A 56 -55.58 39.34 -1.02
CA LYS A 56 -56.97 39.36 -1.55
C LYS A 56 -58.05 39.07 -0.50
N PHE A 57 -57.81 38.19 0.47
CA PHE A 57 -58.88 37.60 1.27
C PHE A 57 -58.89 37.98 2.76
N THR A 58 -57.84 38.64 3.25
CA THR A 58 -57.66 38.82 4.70
C THR A 58 -57.16 40.23 5.05
N GLN A 59 -57.84 40.92 5.98
CA GLN A 59 -57.35 42.15 6.62
C GLN A 59 -56.24 41.81 7.65
N ILE A 60 -55.12 41.28 7.18
CA ILE A 60 -53.97 40.94 8.01
C ILE A 60 -53.13 42.19 8.24
N SER A 61 -52.62 42.37 9.45
CA SER A 61 -51.68 43.47 9.71
C SER A 61 -50.38 43.25 8.92
N SER A 62 -49.72 44.34 8.51
CA SER A 62 -48.46 44.25 7.76
C SER A 62 -47.36 43.47 8.52
N GLU A 63 -47.42 43.48 9.86
CA GLU A 63 -46.47 42.78 10.73
C GLU A 63 -46.67 41.25 10.71
N GLU A 64 -47.92 40.77 10.78
CA GLU A 64 -48.24 39.34 10.72
C GLU A 64 -47.91 38.73 9.34
N TYR A 65 -48.14 39.48 8.26
CA TYR A 65 -47.76 39.08 6.90
C TYR A 65 -46.24 38.92 6.76
N LEU A 66 -45.48 39.89 7.27
CA LEU A 66 -44.02 39.86 7.25
C LEU A 66 -43.47 38.65 8.04
N LEU A 67 -44.11 38.30 9.16
CA LEU A 67 -43.72 37.17 10.00
C LEU A 67 -43.90 35.83 9.29
N ILE A 68 -45.03 35.64 8.56
CA ILE A 68 -45.27 34.43 7.76
C ILE A 68 -44.23 34.30 6.64
N LEU A 69 -43.94 35.41 5.94
CA LEU A 69 -42.95 35.43 4.85
C LEU A 69 -41.53 35.09 5.35
N ILE A 70 -41.12 35.68 6.48
CA ILE A 70 -39.81 35.40 7.09
C ILE A 70 -39.71 33.93 7.50
N PHE A 71 -40.80 33.37 8.06
CA PHE A 71 -40.84 31.97 8.46
C PHE A 71 -40.70 31.02 7.26
N ASP A 72 -41.43 31.25 6.17
CA ASP A 72 -41.34 30.43 4.96
C ASP A 72 -39.93 30.43 4.34
N ILE A 73 -39.30 31.60 4.26
CA ILE A 73 -37.93 31.73 3.76
C ILE A 73 -36.95 30.99 4.67
N ALA A 74 -37.06 31.17 6.00
CA ALA A 74 -36.20 30.49 6.96
C ALA A 74 -36.31 28.96 6.86
N VAL A 75 -37.53 28.45 6.69
CA VAL A 75 -37.82 27.03 6.47
C VAL A 75 -37.20 26.53 5.16
N GLY A 76 -37.34 27.28 4.06
CA GLY A 76 -36.73 26.93 2.78
C GLY A 76 -35.21 26.79 2.86
N TYR A 77 -34.53 27.75 3.51
CA TYR A 77 -33.09 27.71 3.75
C TYR A 77 -32.66 26.54 4.63
N PHE A 78 -33.42 26.27 5.71
CA PHE A 78 -33.16 25.13 6.57
C PHE A 78 -33.24 23.79 5.81
N CYS A 79 -34.27 23.62 4.97
CA CYS A 79 -34.41 22.42 4.14
C CYS A 79 -33.24 22.23 3.15
N MET A 80 -32.77 23.30 2.50
CA MET A 80 -31.58 23.25 1.64
C MET A 80 -30.32 22.88 2.42
N TYR A 81 -30.13 23.45 3.60
CA TYR A 81 -29.00 23.15 4.48
C TYR A 81 -28.95 21.67 4.87
N ILE A 82 -30.07 21.11 5.33
CA ILE A 82 -30.16 19.69 5.69
C ILE A 82 -29.90 18.78 4.48
N ALA A 83 -30.41 19.13 3.30
CA ALA A 83 -30.15 18.38 2.06
C ALA A 83 -28.66 18.38 1.67
N GLY A 84 -27.99 19.53 1.84
CA GLY A 84 -26.55 19.67 1.66
C GLY A 84 -25.75 18.79 2.62
N LEU A 85 -26.08 18.82 3.92
CA LEU A 85 -25.44 17.98 4.93
C LEU A 85 -25.62 16.48 4.65
N LEU A 86 -26.82 16.04 4.28
CA LEU A 86 -27.08 14.65 3.92
C LEU A 86 -26.25 14.21 2.71
N LYS A 87 -26.12 15.07 1.69
CA LYS A 87 -25.28 14.80 0.52
C LYS A 87 -23.80 14.73 0.89
N PHE A 88 -23.33 15.64 1.73
CA PHE A 88 -21.94 15.65 2.21
C PHE A 88 -21.60 14.38 3.01
N ASN A 89 -22.47 13.97 3.94
CA ASN A 89 -22.26 12.76 4.74
C ASN A 89 -22.20 11.50 3.86
N LEU A 90 -23.05 11.41 2.83
CA LEU A 90 -23.01 10.32 1.86
C LEU A 90 -21.70 10.33 1.05
N LEU A 91 -21.26 11.49 0.60
CA LEU A 91 -19.99 11.64 -0.12
C LEU A 91 -18.81 11.24 0.77
N LYS A 92 -18.81 11.68 2.03
CA LYS A 92 -17.79 11.31 3.03
C LYS A 92 -17.72 9.79 3.23
N GLN A 93 -18.87 9.12 3.41
CA GLN A 93 -18.92 7.68 3.56
C GLN A 93 -18.39 6.94 2.31
N LYS A 94 -18.78 7.40 1.11
CA LYS A 94 -18.28 6.81 -0.15
C LYS A 94 -16.79 7.05 -0.33
N ASN A 95 -16.30 8.22 0.03
CA ASN A 95 -14.88 8.54 -0.05
C ASN A 95 -14.08 7.65 0.89
N GLN A 96 -14.55 7.47 2.13
CA GLN A 96 -13.92 6.56 3.08
C GLN A 96 -13.92 5.09 2.59
N ALA A 97 -15.02 4.63 2.00
CA ALA A 97 -15.07 3.29 1.41
C ALA A 97 -14.08 3.12 0.25
N LEU A 98 -13.90 4.16 -0.57
CA LEU A 98 -12.94 4.17 -1.67
C LEU A 98 -11.50 4.21 -1.17
N GLU A 99 -11.20 5.04 -0.17
CA GLU A 99 -9.88 5.11 0.48
C GLU A 99 -9.48 3.76 1.09
N ASN A 100 -10.42 3.09 1.77
CA ASN A 100 -10.20 1.75 2.31
C ASN A 100 -9.93 0.72 1.21
N ALA A 101 -10.75 0.70 0.15
CA ALA A 101 -10.57 -0.21 -0.98
C ALA A 101 -9.24 0.04 -1.73
N LEU A 102 -8.84 1.31 -1.87
CA LEU A 102 -7.58 1.68 -2.48
C LEU A 102 -6.40 1.22 -1.62
N THR A 103 -6.48 1.41 -0.30
CA THR A 103 -5.46 0.97 0.66
C THR A 103 -5.32 -0.55 0.65
N GLU A 104 -6.43 -1.29 0.64
CA GLU A 104 -6.41 -2.76 0.54
C GLU A 104 -5.77 -3.22 -0.78
N LYS A 105 -6.09 -2.57 -1.90
CA LYS A 105 -5.51 -2.89 -3.22
C LYS A 105 -4.01 -2.55 -3.28
N GLN A 106 -3.60 -1.43 -2.71
CA GLN A 106 -2.20 -1.04 -2.58
C GLN A 106 -1.43 -2.08 -1.74
N GLN A 107 -1.96 -2.47 -0.58
CA GLN A 107 -1.36 -3.48 0.29
C GLN A 107 -1.22 -4.82 -0.43
N LYS A 108 -2.27 -5.31 -1.09
CA LYS A 108 -2.23 -6.55 -1.89
C LYS A 108 -1.17 -6.51 -2.99
N ASN A 109 -1.02 -5.37 -3.68
CA ASN A 109 0.00 -5.21 -4.72
C ASN A 109 1.42 -5.22 -4.13
N VAL A 110 1.63 -4.54 -3.00
CA VAL A 110 2.92 -4.54 -2.28
C VAL A 110 3.27 -5.95 -1.82
N ASP A 111 2.33 -6.67 -1.21
CA ASP A 111 2.53 -8.04 -0.73
C ASP A 111 2.83 -9.00 -1.89
N ALA A 112 2.12 -8.88 -3.02
CA ALA A 112 2.37 -9.68 -4.21
C ALA A 112 3.77 -9.41 -4.81
N LEU A 113 4.18 -8.15 -4.89
CA LEU A 113 5.52 -7.76 -5.36
C LEU A 113 6.61 -8.28 -4.42
N LEU A 114 6.42 -8.13 -3.11
CA LEU A 114 7.37 -8.59 -2.10
C LEU A 114 7.51 -10.12 -2.15
N LYS A 115 6.39 -10.85 -2.26
CA LYS A 115 6.42 -12.31 -2.43
C LYS A 115 7.15 -12.73 -3.70
N HIS A 116 6.86 -12.09 -4.84
CA HIS A 116 7.52 -12.37 -6.11
C HIS A 116 9.03 -12.09 -6.05
N GLN A 117 9.44 -10.97 -5.43
CA GLN A 117 10.86 -10.66 -5.23
C GLN A 117 11.54 -11.67 -4.32
N ASN A 118 10.91 -12.05 -3.21
CA ASN A 118 11.44 -13.06 -2.29
C ASN A 118 11.59 -14.43 -2.96
N GLU A 119 10.61 -14.86 -3.77
CA GLU A 119 10.70 -16.10 -4.54
C GLU A 119 11.83 -16.05 -5.57
N LYS A 120 12.00 -14.92 -6.27
CA LYS A 120 13.10 -14.71 -7.22
C LYS A 120 14.46 -14.75 -6.52
N GLN A 121 14.61 -14.07 -5.38
CA GLN A 121 15.82 -14.10 -4.57
C GLN A 121 16.13 -15.51 -4.05
N LYS A 122 15.12 -16.23 -3.55
CA LYS A 122 15.28 -17.61 -3.08
C LYS A 122 15.72 -18.57 -4.20
N LYS A 123 15.16 -18.43 -5.41
CA LYS A 123 15.58 -19.21 -6.58
C LYS A 123 17.02 -18.90 -6.99
N LEU A 124 17.40 -17.63 -6.99
CA LEU A 124 18.76 -17.18 -7.29
C LEU A 124 19.76 -17.74 -6.25
N LEU A 125 19.45 -17.58 -4.96
CA LEU A 125 20.24 -18.11 -3.86
C LEU A 125 20.46 -19.61 -4.00
N LYS A 126 19.37 -20.36 -4.20
CA LYS A 126 19.42 -21.81 -4.37
C LYS A 126 20.28 -22.21 -5.57
N GLY A 127 20.08 -21.59 -6.73
CA GLY A 127 20.84 -21.91 -7.94
C GLY A 127 22.33 -21.60 -7.83
N GLU A 128 22.70 -20.50 -7.16
CA GLU A 128 24.12 -20.17 -6.95
C GLU A 128 24.78 -21.06 -5.89
N LEU A 129 24.05 -21.48 -4.84
CA LEU A 129 24.56 -22.46 -3.86
C LEU A 129 24.71 -23.85 -4.48
N GLU A 130 23.77 -24.29 -5.31
CA GLU A 130 23.86 -25.54 -6.08
C GLU A 130 25.07 -25.51 -7.02
N TRP A 131 25.26 -24.41 -7.76
CA TRP A 131 26.45 -24.24 -8.60
C TRP A 131 27.74 -24.23 -7.79
N LEU A 132 27.76 -23.56 -6.63
CA LEU A 132 28.93 -23.55 -5.76
C LEU A 132 29.24 -24.97 -5.27
N THR A 133 28.22 -25.73 -4.87
CA THR A 133 28.33 -27.15 -4.45
C THR A 133 29.02 -27.99 -5.52
N GLU A 134 28.59 -27.84 -6.78
CA GLU A 134 29.20 -28.52 -7.93
C GLU A 134 30.68 -28.16 -8.11
N LYS A 135 31.06 -26.88 -7.92
CA LYS A 135 32.46 -26.45 -8.05
C LYS A 135 33.34 -26.88 -6.89
N ILE A 136 32.79 -27.04 -5.69
CA ILE A 136 33.54 -27.49 -4.50
C ILE A 136 33.50 -29.01 -4.31
N LYS A 137 33.05 -29.79 -5.31
CA LYS A 137 33.06 -31.27 -5.28
C LYS A 137 34.42 -31.90 -4.98
N VAL A 138 35.49 -31.13 -5.18
CA VAL A 138 36.88 -31.50 -4.86
C VAL A 138 37.16 -31.62 -3.36
N PHE A 139 36.32 -31.02 -2.51
CA PHE A 139 36.42 -31.12 -1.05
C PHE A 139 35.67 -32.36 -0.52
N THR A 140 35.97 -32.82 0.69
CA THR A 140 35.21 -33.94 1.27
C THR A 140 33.77 -33.53 1.59
N GLU A 141 32.85 -34.48 1.76
CA GLU A 141 31.44 -34.16 2.04
C GLU A 141 31.27 -33.31 3.31
N GLU A 142 32.09 -33.56 4.33
CA GLU A 142 32.08 -32.80 5.58
C GLU A 142 32.58 -31.36 5.37
N GLU A 143 33.62 -31.18 4.55
CA GLU A 143 34.14 -29.86 4.19
C GLU A 143 33.13 -29.08 3.35
N GLN A 144 32.51 -29.74 2.36
CA GLN A 144 31.46 -29.14 1.54
C GLN A 144 30.28 -28.68 2.40
N LYS A 145 29.82 -29.53 3.34
CA LYS A 145 28.73 -29.17 4.25
C LYS A 145 29.07 -27.97 5.12
N ALA A 146 30.30 -27.90 5.64
CA ALA A 146 30.76 -26.76 6.43
C ALA A 146 30.85 -25.47 5.59
N ILE A 147 31.37 -25.56 4.36
CA ILE A 147 31.45 -24.43 3.40
C ILE A 147 30.05 -23.93 3.06
N LEU A 148 29.13 -24.83 2.70
CA LEU A 148 27.77 -24.48 2.29
C LEU A 148 26.96 -23.90 3.46
N ALA A 149 27.17 -24.39 4.68
CA ALA A 149 26.56 -23.80 5.87
C ALA A 149 27.03 -22.35 6.08
N CYS A 150 28.33 -22.08 5.94
CA CYS A 150 28.87 -20.72 6.01
C CYS A 150 28.36 -19.86 4.85
N ALA A 151 28.34 -20.40 3.63
CA ALA A 151 27.85 -19.70 2.45
C ALA A 151 26.37 -19.35 2.56
N CYS A 152 25.55 -20.24 3.11
CA CYS A 152 24.13 -20.01 3.37
C CYS A 152 23.94 -18.89 4.41
N ALA A 153 24.63 -18.96 5.54
CA ALA A 153 24.57 -17.91 6.58
C ALA A 153 25.02 -16.54 6.05
N PHE A 154 26.07 -16.51 5.23
CA PHE A 154 26.54 -15.28 4.60
C PHE A 154 25.55 -14.76 3.54
N ALA A 155 24.96 -15.65 2.75
CA ALA A 155 24.05 -15.28 1.69
C ALA A 155 22.69 -14.78 2.22
N GLU A 156 22.11 -15.45 3.21
CA GLU A 156 20.79 -15.13 3.76
C GLU A 156 20.82 -14.03 4.82
N HIS A 157 21.87 -13.97 5.64
CA HIS A 157 21.91 -13.11 6.83
C HIS A 157 23.10 -12.14 6.87
N ASP A 158 23.96 -12.14 5.85
CA ASP A 158 25.22 -11.36 5.85
C ASP A 158 26.14 -11.71 7.05
N LEU A 159 25.97 -12.92 7.61
CA LEU A 159 26.75 -13.40 8.74
C LEU A 159 27.91 -14.28 8.26
N ILE A 160 29.13 -13.87 8.59
CA ILE A 160 30.34 -14.64 8.29
C ILE A 160 30.73 -15.46 9.52
N ILE A 161 30.41 -16.74 9.48
CA ILE A 161 30.65 -17.71 10.55
C ILE A 161 31.90 -18.52 10.20
N ALA A 162 32.66 -18.94 11.22
CA ALA A 162 33.75 -19.88 11.03
C ALA A 162 33.21 -21.27 10.66
N PRO A 163 33.89 -22.02 9.78
CA PRO A 163 33.47 -23.36 9.41
C PRO A 163 33.53 -24.28 10.61
N SER A 164 32.59 -25.22 10.70
CA SER A 164 32.52 -26.19 11.81
C SER A 164 33.71 -27.15 11.85
N ILE A 165 34.45 -27.26 10.75
CA ILE A 165 35.69 -28.04 10.64
C ILE A 165 36.73 -27.21 9.88
N ALA A 166 38.01 -27.52 10.09
CA ALA A 166 39.10 -26.90 9.36
C ALA A 166 39.11 -27.40 7.90
N ILE A 167 39.00 -26.48 6.94
CA ILE A 167 39.02 -26.80 5.51
C ILE A 167 40.46 -26.95 5.05
N GLN A 168 40.83 -28.16 4.62
CA GLN A 168 42.18 -28.47 4.18
C GLN A 168 42.43 -27.98 2.75
N GLN A 169 43.68 -27.64 2.45
CA GLN A 169 44.08 -27.30 1.09
C GLN A 169 44.11 -28.56 0.22
N LYS A 170 43.50 -28.50 -0.96
CA LYS A 170 43.55 -29.55 -1.98
C LYS A 170 44.48 -29.16 -3.11
N GLU A 171 45.30 -30.09 -3.58
CA GLU A 171 46.23 -29.88 -4.71
C GLU A 171 45.49 -29.53 -6.01
N THR A 172 44.30 -30.08 -6.18
CA THR A 172 43.43 -29.92 -7.36
C THR A 172 42.58 -28.65 -7.35
N CYS A 173 42.61 -27.86 -6.26
CA CYS A 173 41.87 -26.60 -6.14
C CYS A 173 42.82 -25.47 -5.79
N SER A 174 43.11 -24.59 -6.74
CA SER A 174 44.03 -23.46 -6.52
C SER A 174 43.36 -22.32 -5.73
N GLN A 175 44.17 -21.45 -5.13
CA GLN A 175 43.67 -20.21 -4.49
C GLN A 175 42.88 -19.32 -5.47
N GLN A 176 43.28 -19.29 -6.75
CA GLN A 176 42.61 -18.48 -7.77
C GLN A 176 41.25 -19.07 -8.16
N ASP A 177 41.15 -20.41 -8.23
CA ASP A 177 39.90 -21.09 -8.55
C ASP A 177 38.89 -20.93 -7.42
N LEU A 178 39.33 -21.15 -6.18
CA LEU A 178 38.48 -20.96 -5.00
C LEU A 178 37.97 -19.52 -4.90
N MET A 179 38.86 -18.54 -5.11
CA MET A 179 38.50 -17.13 -5.14
C MET A 179 37.48 -16.85 -6.25
N TYR A 180 37.66 -17.41 -7.45
CA TYR A 180 36.70 -17.27 -8.54
C TYR A 180 35.34 -17.91 -8.22
N PHE A 181 35.28 -19.13 -7.68
CA PHE A 181 34.03 -19.82 -7.34
C PHE A 181 33.21 -18.99 -6.34
N VAL A 182 33.85 -18.59 -5.25
CA VAL A 182 33.22 -17.82 -4.17
C VAL A 182 32.80 -16.43 -4.66
N CYS A 183 33.65 -15.73 -5.42
CA CYS A 183 33.28 -14.45 -6.02
C CYS A 183 32.12 -14.58 -6.99
N SER A 184 32.12 -15.61 -7.83
CA SER A 184 31.09 -15.80 -8.86
C SER A 184 29.72 -16.02 -8.22
N ALA A 185 29.64 -16.91 -7.23
CA ALA A 185 28.41 -17.16 -6.50
C ALA A 185 27.91 -15.89 -5.78
N PHE A 186 28.77 -15.22 -5.01
CA PHE A 186 28.33 -14.10 -4.17
C PHE A 186 28.14 -12.78 -4.90
N PHE A 187 28.88 -12.49 -5.97
CA PHE A 187 28.60 -11.33 -6.81
C PHE A 187 27.25 -11.46 -7.52
N ASN A 188 26.87 -12.68 -7.96
CA ASN A 188 25.55 -12.92 -8.56
C ASN A 188 24.42 -12.74 -7.53
N MET A 189 24.68 -13.02 -6.25
CA MET A 189 23.78 -12.71 -5.14
C MET A 189 23.84 -11.23 -4.70
N GLY A 190 24.67 -10.39 -5.33
CA GLY A 190 24.77 -8.96 -5.02
C GLY A 190 25.59 -8.60 -3.79
N LYS A 191 26.42 -9.53 -3.27
CA LYS A 191 27.28 -9.26 -2.10
C LYS A 191 28.43 -8.31 -2.47
N LYS A 192 28.85 -7.49 -1.51
CA LYS A 192 29.93 -6.51 -1.71
C LYS A 192 31.27 -7.23 -1.73
N ARG A 193 32.20 -6.68 -2.51
CA ARG A 193 33.59 -7.20 -2.62
C ARG A 193 34.26 -7.37 -1.27
N ASN A 194 34.14 -6.39 -0.38
CA ASN A 194 34.79 -6.42 0.94
C ASN A 194 34.22 -7.54 1.83
N ASP A 195 32.90 -7.74 1.81
CA ASP A 195 32.26 -8.79 2.60
C ASP A 195 32.67 -10.18 2.09
N ILE A 196 32.83 -10.33 0.76
CA ILE A 196 33.35 -11.56 0.15
C ILE A 196 34.82 -11.81 0.54
N VAL A 197 35.65 -10.77 0.64
CA VAL A 197 37.04 -10.88 1.13
C VAL A 197 37.06 -11.41 2.56
N SER A 198 36.25 -10.83 3.44
CA SER A 198 36.17 -11.28 4.84
C SER A 198 35.61 -12.69 4.94
N PHE A 199 34.67 -13.07 4.06
CA PHE A 199 34.18 -14.46 3.97
C PHE A 199 35.32 -15.42 3.61
N LEU A 200 36.06 -15.14 2.54
CA LEU A 200 37.17 -15.97 2.10
C LEU A 200 38.25 -16.12 3.16
N TYR A 201 38.60 -15.03 3.85
CA TYR A 201 39.61 -15.04 4.90
C TYR A 201 39.19 -15.88 6.12
N LYS A 202 37.94 -15.72 6.59
CA LYS A 202 37.44 -16.45 7.77
C LYS A 202 37.13 -17.91 7.48
N VAL A 203 36.59 -18.21 6.30
CA VAL A 203 36.17 -19.58 5.95
C VAL A 203 37.35 -20.40 5.46
N PHE A 204 38.30 -19.81 4.73
CA PHE A 204 39.44 -20.54 4.15
C PHE A 204 40.80 -19.97 4.62
N PRO A 205 41.08 -19.98 5.94
CA PRO A 205 42.30 -19.38 6.48
C PRO A 205 43.58 -20.03 5.93
N ILE A 206 43.56 -21.35 5.67
CA ILE A 206 44.70 -22.09 5.12
C ILE A 206 44.99 -21.66 3.67
N TYR A 207 43.95 -21.37 2.88
CA TYR A 207 44.11 -20.87 1.52
C TYR A 207 44.59 -19.42 1.47
N PHE A 208 44.29 -18.59 2.48
CA PHE A 208 44.59 -17.17 2.46
C PHE A 208 45.36 -16.69 3.70
N PRO A 209 46.60 -17.18 3.94
CA PRO A 209 47.37 -16.85 5.14
C PRO A 209 47.90 -15.40 5.15
N ALA A 210 47.92 -14.73 3.99
CA ALA A 210 48.50 -13.39 3.83
C ALA A 210 47.62 -12.23 4.35
N GLY A 211 46.46 -12.54 4.95
CA GLY A 211 45.54 -11.56 5.53
C GLY A 211 44.59 -10.87 4.54
N GLU A 212 43.53 -10.25 5.08
CA GLU A 212 42.43 -9.64 4.28
C GLU A 212 42.91 -8.54 3.33
N SER A 213 43.91 -7.73 3.73
CA SER A 213 44.39 -6.59 2.92
C SER A 213 45.08 -7.03 1.63
N VAL A 214 45.84 -8.13 1.68
CA VAL A 214 46.51 -8.73 0.51
C VAL A 214 45.47 -9.42 -0.38
N LEU A 215 44.51 -10.11 0.24
CA LEU A 215 43.40 -10.75 -0.48
C LEU A 215 42.54 -9.74 -1.24
N ALA A 216 42.19 -8.61 -0.60
CA ALA A 216 41.42 -7.54 -1.23
C ALA A 216 42.07 -6.99 -2.50
N LYS A 217 43.41 -6.87 -2.51
CA LYS A 217 44.17 -6.41 -3.70
C LYS A 217 44.16 -7.44 -4.84
N LYS A 218 44.15 -8.74 -4.51
CA LYS A 218 44.17 -9.83 -5.48
C LYS A 218 42.78 -10.25 -5.99
N MET A 219 41.72 -9.78 -5.34
CA MET A 219 40.33 -10.10 -5.71
C MET A 219 40.01 -9.74 -7.18
N PRO A 220 39.37 -10.65 -7.93
CA PRO A 220 38.93 -10.38 -9.28
C PRO A 220 37.79 -9.36 -9.28
N GLY A 221 37.73 -8.52 -10.32
CA GLY A 221 36.62 -7.58 -10.52
C GLY A 221 35.33 -8.31 -10.93
N GLN A 222 34.18 -7.77 -10.53
CA GLN A 222 32.86 -8.36 -10.80
C GLN A 222 32.62 -8.63 -12.29
N GLU A 223 33.00 -7.70 -13.17
CA GLU A 223 32.85 -7.86 -14.63
C GLU A 223 33.65 -9.05 -15.17
N ARG A 224 34.93 -9.18 -14.76
CA ARG A 224 35.78 -10.31 -15.16
C ARG A 224 35.23 -11.66 -14.69
N VAL A 225 34.69 -11.69 -13.47
CA VAL A 225 34.05 -12.90 -12.92
C VAL A 225 32.80 -13.26 -13.72
N LYS A 226 31.99 -12.27 -14.08
CA LYS A 226 30.78 -12.47 -14.88
C LYS A 226 31.10 -12.97 -16.29
N GLU A 227 32.06 -12.36 -16.98
CA GLU A 227 32.52 -12.81 -18.30
C GLU A 227 32.99 -14.27 -18.30
N ARG A 228 33.77 -14.68 -17.29
CA ARG A 228 34.22 -16.08 -17.15
C ARG A 228 33.03 -17.02 -16.91
N ARG A 229 32.06 -16.61 -16.09
CA ARG A 229 30.84 -17.39 -15.82
C ARG A 229 29.95 -17.54 -17.05
N ASP A 230 29.84 -16.52 -17.88
CA ASP A 230 29.06 -16.56 -19.12
C ASP A 230 29.73 -17.43 -20.18
N LYS A 231 31.07 -17.40 -20.27
CA LYS A 231 31.83 -18.34 -21.12
C LYS A 231 31.61 -19.80 -20.71
N GLU A 232 31.61 -20.10 -19.41
CA GLU A 232 31.32 -21.45 -18.91
C GLU A 232 29.92 -21.93 -19.30
N LYS A 233 28.91 -21.06 -19.27
CA LYS A 233 27.54 -21.38 -19.68
C LYS A 233 27.40 -21.64 -21.19
N GLN A 234 28.25 -21.03 -22.02
CA GLN A 234 28.25 -21.24 -23.48
C GLN A 234 29.02 -22.49 -23.88
N SER A 235 29.96 -22.95 -23.05
CA SER A 235 30.75 -24.17 -23.27
C SER A 235 30.12 -25.45 -22.72
N THR A 236 28.95 -25.34 -22.09
CA THR A 236 28.18 -26.45 -21.49
C THR A 236 26.87 -26.62 -22.24
#